data_AF-A0A7K1S6I4-F1
#
_entry.id   AF-A0A7K1S6I4-F1
#
_cell.length_a   1.000
_cell.length_b   1.000
_cell.length_c   1.000
_cell.angle_alpha   90.00
_cell.angle_beta   90.00
_cell.angle_gamma   90.00
#
_symmetry.space_group_name_H-M   'P 1'
#
loop_
_entity.id
_entity.type
_entity.pdbx_description
1 polymer ?
#
loop_
_entity_poly.entity_id
_entity_poly.type
_entity_poly.pdbx_seq_one_letter_code
_entity_poly.pdbx_strand_id
1 'polypeptide(L)'
;MRSNVYVFCFLFISLSVRAQSPFVPLNADYYHLIDRFEIRQNHWAEGFHSSVKPYNRQSIIQLTDSLLTHPGRDLSDTDYFTIDYLRNDSWEWVTPYDTIRRDPFTRHQSASMSVGDSHKPLFKHFYQKKADFYSLQTPDIDLHVNPVVYVGVGGDITSSSTDALTNKNQALFVNTRGLEVRGTIGKKLGFYTFFADNQAVYPEYIQRYGQTYGQVYSSTGDPSATAPGEGFVKTFRTNGVDFLSARGYFTLNALKVINIQFGHDRNFFGNGFRSLLLSDNSPPYLFLKLSTRLGSRIQYTNLFTSLQNTQAPRPQDDKLIPPKFAAMHHLSINISDHVNLGVFEAEVFSRDRLDLSYLNPIILYRYVESSLGSGDNAFIGIDLKANFLSHFLVYTQFMLDEFRLKPLLAGKGDWTNKFALQLGGKYIDAFNVPNLDLQAEFNLARPYTYSHESSSTVSSGQTNYAHYSQPLAHPLGGNFMEGLGIIRYQQKRLSLNGIGGVMMYGADPATDINYGGNILKDYTTRIREEGNFIGQGRKTIITYADVRASYMIRHNVFLEGRLLYRFQDSQYRPDSYTEKVASLALRWNLPYRNWVF
;
A
#
# COMPACT_ATOMS: atom_id res chain seq x y z
N MET A 1 59.70 -15.20 19.82
CA MET A 1 58.51 -15.96 19.40
C MET A 1 57.35 -14.99 19.17
N ARG A 2 56.91 -14.92 17.90
CA ARG A 2 55.57 -14.53 17.40
C ARG A 2 55.00 -13.15 17.77
N SER A 3 55.40 -12.18 16.95
CA SER A 3 54.49 -11.19 16.37
C SER A 3 53.38 -11.92 15.58
N ASN A 4 52.13 -11.51 15.74
CA ASN A 4 51.03 -11.65 14.77
C ASN A 4 49.83 -10.82 15.26
N VAL A 5 49.81 -9.54 14.87
CA VAL A 5 48.63 -8.69 14.95
C VAL A 5 47.68 -9.10 13.83
N TYR A 6 46.44 -9.36 14.21
CA TYR A 6 45.34 -9.68 13.31
C TYR A 6 45.05 -8.51 12.36
N VAL A 7 45.46 -8.65 11.10
CA VAL A 7 44.84 -7.93 9.98
C VAL A 7 43.71 -8.83 9.50
N PHE A 8 42.50 -8.55 9.98
CA PHE A 8 41.27 -9.09 9.41
C PHE A 8 40.51 -7.95 8.74
N CYS A 9 39.90 -8.25 7.61
CA CYS A 9 39.07 -7.38 6.77
C CYS A 9 39.82 -6.33 5.94
N PHE A 10 40.35 -6.74 4.79
CA PHE A 10 40.15 -6.02 3.52
C PHE A 10 40.70 -6.88 2.39
N LEU A 11 39.90 -7.83 1.89
CA LEU A 11 40.20 -8.51 0.63
C LEU A 11 38.92 -8.74 -0.17
N PHE A 12 38.77 -7.90 -1.19
CA PHE A 12 38.12 -8.18 -2.47
C PHE A 12 36.69 -8.72 -2.44
N ILE A 13 35.73 -7.80 -2.32
CA ILE A 13 34.50 -7.87 -3.12
C ILE A 13 34.63 -6.83 -4.23
N SER A 14 35.45 -7.14 -5.23
CA SER A 14 35.30 -6.62 -6.58
C SER A 14 34.20 -7.41 -7.31
N LEU A 15 33.04 -7.57 -6.66
CA LEU A 15 31.84 -7.94 -7.40
C LEU A 15 31.45 -6.71 -8.20
N SER A 16 31.30 -6.87 -9.51
CA SER A 16 30.59 -5.94 -10.37
C SER A 16 29.13 -5.90 -9.89
N VAL A 17 28.88 -5.10 -8.84
CA VAL A 17 27.55 -4.86 -8.29
C VAL A 17 26.90 -3.83 -9.20
N ARG A 18 25.74 -4.20 -9.77
CA ARG A 18 24.96 -3.31 -10.63
C ARG A 18 24.50 -2.09 -9.85
N ALA A 19 24.31 -0.99 -10.58
CA ALA A 19 23.78 0.24 -10.04
C ALA A 19 22.45 -0.01 -9.30
N GLN A 20 22.25 0.62 -8.15
CA GLN A 20 21.11 0.36 -7.28
C GLN A 20 20.01 1.37 -7.45
N SER A 21 18.80 0.85 -7.61
CA SER A 21 17.66 1.66 -7.97
C SER A 21 16.74 1.88 -6.77
N PRO A 22 16.35 3.13 -6.44
CA PRO A 22 15.32 3.37 -5.44
C PRO A 22 13.98 2.83 -5.93
N PHE A 23 13.04 2.69 -5.00
CA PHE A 23 11.70 2.19 -5.28
C PHE A 23 10.76 3.35 -5.64
N VAL A 24 9.73 3.05 -6.44
CA VAL A 24 8.62 4.00 -6.68
C VAL A 24 7.70 3.98 -5.46
N PRO A 25 7.30 5.14 -4.90
CA PRO A 25 6.35 5.18 -3.81
C PRO A 25 5.05 4.45 -4.14
N LEU A 26 4.38 3.88 -3.13
CA LEU A 26 3.07 3.25 -3.34
C LEU A 26 2.08 4.26 -3.93
N ASN A 27 1.53 3.91 -5.09
CA ASN A 27 0.61 4.74 -5.86
C ASN A 27 -0.27 3.82 -6.71
N ALA A 28 -1.56 3.70 -6.35
CA ALA A 28 -2.49 2.81 -7.01
C ALA A 28 -2.63 3.06 -8.52
N ASP A 29 -2.63 4.34 -8.95
CA ASP A 29 -2.75 4.68 -10.36
C ASP A 29 -1.48 4.30 -11.14
N TYR A 30 -0.32 4.60 -10.57
CA TYR A 30 0.96 4.28 -11.19
C TYR A 30 1.18 2.76 -11.30
N TYR A 31 0.82 2.02 -10.24
CA TYR A 31 1.01 0.58 -10.18
C TYR A 31 0.02 -0.15 -11.09
N HIS A 32 -1.19 0.38 -11.28
CA HIS A 32 -2.11 -0.12 -12.29
C HIS A 32 -1.50 -0.09 -13.71
N LEU A 33 -0.75 0.96 -14.08
CA LEU A 33 -0.10 1.04 -15.39
C LEU A 33 0.95 -0.07 -15.58
N ILE A 34 1.66 -0.41 -14.50
CA ILE A 34 2.65 -1.49 -14.49
C ILE A 34 1.95 -2.85 -14.60
N ASP A 35 0.90 -3.07 -13.80
CA ASP A 35 0.10 -4.29 -13.85
C ASP A 35 -0.50 -4.49 -15.25
N ARG A 36 -1.05 -3.44 -15.87
CA ARG A 36 -1.57 -3.48 -17.25
C ARG A 36 -0.52 -4.01 -18.21
N PHE A 37 0.71 -3.55 -18.09
CA PHE A 37 1.81 -3.94 -18.97
C PHE A 37 2.32 -5.36 -18.71
N GLU A 38 2.32 -5.81 -17.47
CA GLU A 38 2.57 -7.22 -17.13
C GLU A 38 1.49 -8.14 -17.74
N ILE A 39 0.21 -7.73 -17.67
CA ILE A 39 -0.91 -8.49 -18.27
C ILE A 39 -0.78 -8.53 -19.79
N ARG A 40 -0.49 -7.39 -20.43
CA ARG A 40 -0.33 -7.28 -21.88
C ARG A 40 0.81 -8.15 -22.39
N GLN A 41 1.92 -8.20 -21.65
CA GLN A 41 3.06 -9.05 -21.94
C GLN A 41 2.70 -10.53 -21.92
N ASN A 42 1.76 -10.93 -21.04
CA ASN A 42 1.30 -12.30 -20.88
C ASN A 42 2.42 -13.31 -20.60
N HIS A 43 3.54 -12.84 -20.04
CA HIS A 43 4.56 -13.67 -19.43
C HIS A 43 5.26 -12.85 -18.34
N TRP A 44 5.83 -13.51 -17.33
CA TRP A 44 6.57 -12.79 -16.29
C TRP A 44 7.81 -12.10 -16.86
N ALA A 45 7.99 -10.82 -16.55
CA ALA A 45 9.22 -10.11 -16.86
C ALA A 45 10.36 -10.67 -15.97
N GLU A 46 11.53 -10.90 -16.56
CA GLU A 46 12.66 -11.50 -15.84
C GLU A 46 13.07 -10.64 -14.64
N GLY A 47 13.10 -11.23 -13.44
CA GLY A 47 13.47 -10.52 -12.21
C GLY A 47 12.40 -9.57 -11.67
N PHE A 48 11.19 -9.57 -12.23
CA PHE A 48 10.05 -8.80 -11.75
C PHE A 48 9.03 -9.70 -11.06
N HIS A 49 8.82 -9.48 -9.75
CA HIS A 49 7.76 -10.14 -8.99
C HIS A 49 6.78 -9.08 -8.48
N SER A 50 5.60 -8.98 -9.09
CA SER A 50 4.64 -7.92 -8.80
C SER A 50 3.81 -8.10 -7.52
N SER A 51 3.95 -9.23 -6.81
CA SER A 51 3.17 -9.52 -5.59
C SER A 51 3.65 -8.76 -4.35
N VAL A 52 4.90 -8.29 -4.34
CA VAL A 52 5.50 -7.52 -3.23
C VAL A 52 5.82 -6.10 -3.69
N LYS A 53 5.23 -5.12 -3.02
CA LYS A 53 5.35 -3.69 -3.32
C LYS A 53 6.02 -2.95 -2.14
N PRO A 54 6.76 -1.85 -2.37
CA PRO A 54 6.87 -1.10 -3.62
C PRO A 54 7.78 -1.74 -4.70
N TYR A 55 7.63 -1.29 -5.96
CA TYR A 55 8.44 -1.74 -7.10
C TYR A 55 9.73 -0.95 -7.29
N ASN A 56 10.77 -1.67 -7.69
CA ASN A 56 12.06 -1.10 -8.02
C ASN A 56 12.03 -0.41 -9.39
N ARG A 57 12.61 0.78 -9.52
CA ARG A 57 12.56 1.55 -10.78
C ARG A 57 13.28 0.85 -11.93
N GLN A 58 14.41 0.18 -11.66
CA GLN A 58 15.12 -0.59 -12.68
C GLN A 58 14.25 -1.74 -13.21
N SER A 59 13.49 -2.42 -12.35
CA SER A 59 12.59 -3.49 -12.78
C SER A 59 11.43 -2.97 -13.64
N ILE A 60 10.96 -1.74 -13.40
CA ILE A 60 9.95 -1.09 -14.25
C ILE A 60 10.54 -0.79 -15.64
N ILE A 61 11.77 -0.28 -15.71
CA ILE A 61 12.45 -0.05 -16.99
C ILE A 61 12.63 -1.35 -17.76
N GLN A 62 13.06 -2.43 -17.09
CA GLN A 62 13.18 -3.76 -17.71
C GLN A 62 11.86 -4.27 -18.30
N LEU A 63 10.74 -4.07 -17.60
CA LEU A 63 9.41 -4.39 -18.12
C LEU A 63 9.10 -3.57 -19.39
N THR A 64 9.36 -2.26 -19.38
CA THR A 64 9.11 -1.41 -20.55
C THR A 64 10.01 -1.74 -21.74
N ASP A 65 11.29 -2.05 -21.51
CA ASP A 65 12.22 -2.41 -22.59
C ASP A 65 11.83 -3.77 -23.20
N SER A 66 11.39 -4.72 -22.36
CA SER A 66 10.89 -6.02 -22.83
C SER A 66 9.64 -5.87 -23.71
N LEU A 67 8.71 -4.98 -23.34
CA LEU A 67 7.52 -4.68 -24.15
C LEU A 67 7.82 -3.97 -25.47
N LEU A 68 8.78 -3.05 -25.49
CA LEU A 68 9.17 -2.32 -26.70
C LEU A 68 9.94 -3.20 -27.69
N THR A 69 10.72 -4.15 -27.20
CA THR A 69 11.50 -5.08 -28.03
C THR A 69 10.66 -6.20 -28.60
N HIS A 70 9.73 -6.74 -27.80
CA HIS A 70 8.88 -7.87 -28.18
C HIS A 70 7.41 -7.59 -27.83
N PRO A 71 6.75 -6.66 -28.55
CA PRO A 71 5.35 -6.39 -28.30
C PRO A 71 4.51 -7.62 -28.68
N GLY A 72 3.87 -8.26 -27.70
CA GLY A 72 2.98 -9.40 -27.94
C GLY A 72 1.74 -9.06 -28.78
N ARG A 73 1.39 -7.77 -28.87
CA ARG A 73 0.40 -7.17 -29.75
C ARG A 73 0.70 -5.69 -29.97
N ASP A 74 0.11 -5.08 -31.00
CA ASP A 74 0.28 -3.66 -31.30
C ASP A 74 -0.03 -2.76 -30.09
N LEU A 75 0.82 -1.75 -29.87
CA LEU A 75 0.66 -0.77 -28.80
C LEU A 75 -0.15 0.43 -29.31
N SER A 76 -1.11 0.89 -28.50
CA SER A 76 -1.85 2.10 -28.81
C SER A 76 -0.96 3.35 -28.62
N ASP A 77 -1.39 4.47 -29.21
CA ASP A 77 -0.82 5.80 -28.93
C ASP A 77 -0.75 6.12 -27.42
N THR A 78 -1.76 5.67 -26.65
CA THR A 78 -1.79 5.86 -25.19
C THR A 78 -0.84 4.89 -24.49
N ASP A 79 -0.65 3.68 -24.99
CA ASP A 79 0.34 2.75 -24.44
C ASP A 79 1.75 3.31 -24.60
N TYR A 80 2.10 3.84 -25.78
CA TYR A 80 3.38 4.52 -26.00
C TYR A 80 3.55 5.72 -25.07
N PHE A 81 2.52 6.56 -24.93
CA PHE A 81 2.53 7.67 -23.98
C PHE A 81 2.77 7.20 -22.54
N THR A 82 2.19 6.07 -22.15
CA THR A 82 2.31 5.51 -20.80
C THR A 82 3.70 4.90 -20.57
N ILE A 83 4.23 4.17 -21.55
CA ILE A 83 5.61 3.68 -21.54
C ILE A 83 6.58 4.86 -21.39
N ASP A 84 6.41 5.92 -22.20
CA ASP A 84 7.22 7.13 -22.09
C ASP A 84 7.09 7.78 -20.72
N TYR A 85 5.89 7.82 -20.13
CA TYR A 85 5.67 8.34 -18.78
C TYR A 85 6.47 7.56 -17.74
N LEU A 86 6.40 6.22 -17.74
CA LEU A 86 7.16 5.36 -16.82
C LEU A 86 8.68 5.50 -17.01
N ARG A 87 9.13 5.56 -18.27
CA ARG A 87 10.56 5.72 -18.61
C ARG A 87 11.09 7.11 -18.24
N ASN A 88 10.29 8.17 -18.41
CA ASN A 88 10.66 9.52 -17.98
C ASN A 88 10.78 9.62 -16.45
N ASP A 89 9.97 8.89 -15.69
CA ASP A 89 10.00 8.86 -14.22
C ASP A 89 11.23 8.14 -13.63
N SER A 90 11.90 7.34 -14.44
CA SER A 90 13.06 6.53 -14.05
C SER A 90 14.16 6.61 -15.13
N TRP A 91 14.32 7.80 -15.72
CA TRP A 91 15.17 8.05 -16.88
C TRP A 91 16.64 7.68 -16.63
N GLU A 92 17.08 7.73 -15.37
CA GLU A 92 18.44 7.39 -14.95
C GLU A 92 18.79 5.90 -15.14
N TRP A 93 17.76 5.05 -15.30
CA TRP A 93 17.90 3.60 -15.51
C TRP A 93 17.75 3.19 -16.98
N VAL A 94 17.39 4.12 -17.86
CA VAL A 94 17.20 3.85 -19.28
C VAL A 94 18.55 3.81 -19.98
N THR A 95 18.84 2.74 -20.74
CA THR A 95 20.13 2.67 -21.43
C THR A 95 20.18 3.63 -22.63
N PRO A 96 21.30 4.33 -22.88
CA PRO A 96 21.41 5.30 -23.99
C PRO A 96 21.23 4.70 -25.39
N TYR A 97 21.31 3.37 -25.54
CA TYR A 97 21.16 2.68 -26.82
C TYR A 97 19.70 2.33 -27.16
N ASP A 98 18.76 2.42 -26.21
CA ASP A 98 17.34 2.04 -26.38
C ASP A 98 16.42 3.12 -26.98
N THR A 99 16.94 3.93 -27.91
CA THR A 99 16.12 4.82 -28.74
C THR A 99 15.47 4.04 -29.88
N ILE A 100 14.57 3.10 -29.56
CA ILE A 100 13.78 2.35 -30.54
C ILE A 100 12.65 3.24 -31.08
N ARG A 101 13.04 4.21 -31.91
CA ARG A 101 12.34 4.83 -33.06
C ARG A 101 13.12 6.11 -33.42
N ARG A 102 14.11 5.95 -34.28
CA ARG A 102 14.75 7.08 -34.96
C ARG A 102 13.95 7.36 -36.23
N ASP A 103 13.16 8.41 -36.23
CA ASP A 103 12.52 8.93 -37.45
C ASP A 103 13.62 9.29 -38.48
N PRO A 104 13.64 8.68 -39.67
CA PRO A 104 14.65 8.95 -40.70
C PRO A 104 14.61 10.38 -41.26
N PHE A 105 13.50 11.12 -41.06
CA PHE A 105 13.22 12.37 -41.78
C PHE A 105 13.43 13.65 -40.96
N THR A 106 13.65 13.56 -39.64
CA THR A 106 13.85 14.74 -38.76
C THR A 106 15.32 15.02 -38.39
N ARG A 107 16.25 14.42 -39.15
CA ARG A 107 17.70 14.31 -38.87
C ARG A 107 18.51 15.60 -38.68
N HIS A 108 17.96 16.80 -38.89
CA HIS A 108 18.78 18.00 -39.05
C HIS A 108 18.49 19.20 -38.14
N GLN A 109 17.58 19.13 -37.15
CA GLN A 109 17.21 20.36 -36.42
C GLN A 109 17.12 20.31 -34.88
N SER A 110 17.47 19.23 -34.19
CA SER A 110 17.70 19.34 -32.74
C SER A 110 18.80 18.40 -32.24
N ALA A 111 19.52 18.83 -31.20
CA ALA A 111 20.38 17.95 -30.42
C ALA A 111 19.59 16.70 -30.04
N SER A 112 20.19 15.51 -30.14
CA SER A 112 19.48 14.25 -29.86
C SER A 112 19.10 14.21 -28.39
N MET A 113 17.84 14.49 -28.10
CA MET A 113 17.34 14.43 -26.73
C MET A 113 17.34 12.98 -26.26
N SER A 114 17.91 12.76 -25.09
CA SER A 114 17.84 11.50 -24.37
C SER A 114 16.47 11.33 -23.70
N VAL A 115 16.15 10.10 -23.29
CA VAL A 115 14.92 9.83 -22.53
C VAL A 115 14.90 10.70 -21.27
N GLY A 116 13.74 11.25 -20.94
CA GLY A 116 13.56 12.18 -19.84
C GLY A 116 13.90 13.64 -20.17
N ASP A 117 14.62 13.98 -21.25
CA ASP A 117 15.02 15.38 -21.50
C ASP A 117 13.81 16.30 -21.75
N SER A 118 13.89 17.50 -21.19
CA SER A 118 12.88 18.54 -21.32
C SER A 118 13.24 19.52 -22.43
N HIS A 119 12.28 19.82 -23.31
CA HIS A 119 12.45 20.85 -24.35
C HIS A 119 12.45 22.28 -23.80
N LYS A 120 11.99 22.48 -22.55
CA LYS A 120 11.76 23.80 -21.94
C LYS A 120 12.28 23.85 -20.50
N PRO A 121 13.61 23.79 -20.29
CA PRO A 121 14.18 23.98 -18.96
C PRO A 121 13.92 25.41 -18.46
N LEU A 122 13.63 25.55 -17.18
CA LEU A 122 13.40 26.84 -16.52
C LEU A 122 14.73 27.35 -15.96
N PHE A 123 15.08 28.59 -16.30
CA PHE A 123 16.35 29.24 -15.91
C PHE A 123 17.60 28.37 -16.17
N LYS A 124 17.55 27.51 -17.19
CA LYS A 124 18.59 26.52 -17.58
C LYS A 124 18.92 25.43 -16.54
N HIS A 125 18.54 25.59 -15.28
CA HIS A 125 18.88 24.66 -14.19
C HIS A 125 17.72 23.77 -13.75
N PHE A 126 16.48 24.26 -13.84
CA PHE A 126 15.31 23.52 -13.37
C PHE A 126 14.62 22.82 -14.54
N TYR A 127 14.09 21.63 -14.29
CA TYR A 127 13.43 20.80 -15.30
C TYR A 127 14.27 20.58 -16.55
N GLN A 128 15.56 20.29 -16.39
CA GLN A 128 16.36 19.72 -17.48
C GLN A 128 15.80 18.34 -17.87
N LYS A 129 15.31 17.60 -16.87
CA LYS A 129 14.53 16.37 -17.04
C LYS A 129 13.05 16.65 -16.78
N LYS A 130 12.15 15.96 -17.50
CA LYS A 130 10.70 16.13 -17.41
C LYS A 130 10.18 15.80 -16.01
N ALA A 131 10.72 14.75 -15.39
CA ALA A 131 10.26 14.21 -14.11
C ALA A 131 10.88 14.88 -12.88
N ASP A 132 11.93 15.69 -13.05
CA ASP A 132 12.67 16.26 -11.92
C ASP A 132 12.64 17.78 -11.97
N PHE A 133 12.26 18.41 -10.85
CA PHE A 133 12.41 19.85 -10.70
C PHE A 133 13.88 20.25 -10.73
N TYR A 134 14.74 19.50 -10.02
CA TYR A 134 16.19 19.58 -10.12
C TYR A 134 16.80 18.18 -10.14
N SER A 135 17.76 17.96 -11.04
CA SER A 135 18.48 16.70 -11.16
C SER A 135 19.98 16.98 -11.26
N LEU A 136 20.79 16.17 -10.58
CA LEU A 136 22.26 16.21 -10.66
C LEU A 136 22.76 14.79 -10.84
N GLN A 137 23.54 14.55 -11.89
CA GLN A 137 24.14 13.25 -12.16
C GLN A 137 25.64 13.41 -12.35
N THR A 138 26.41 12.86 -11.42
CA THR A 138 27.87 12.74 -11.44
C THR A 138 28.27 11.26 -11.31
N PRO A 139 29.55 10.90 -11.47
CA PRO A 139 30.00 9.54 -11.21
C PRO A 139 29.71 9.05 -9.78
N ASP A 140 29.71 9.96 -8.81
CA ASP A 140 29.59 9.65 -7.39
C ASP A 140 28.18 9.87 -6.83
N ILE A 141 27.38 10.74 -7.42
CA ILE A 141 26.05 11.09 -6.92
C ILE A 141 25.08 11.23 -8.09
N ASP A 142 23.95 10.54 -7.97
CA ASP A 142 22.75 10.74 -8.75
C ASP A 142 21.67 11.26 -7.80
N LEU A 143 21.11 12.43 -8.07
CA LEU A 143 20.22 13.15 -7.17
C LEU A 143 19.04 13.72 -7.95
N HIS A 144 17.84 13.51 -7.45
CA HIS A 144 16.59 14.04 -7.99
C HIS A 144 15.80 14.70 -6.86
N VAL A 145 15.35 15.92 -7.11
CA VAL A 145 14.64 16.75 -6.14
C VAL A 145 13.34 17.23 -6.77
N ASN A 146 12.24 17.02 -6.06
CA ASN A 146 10.89 17.31 -6.53
C ASN A 146 10.06 17.97 -5.42
N PRO A 147 9.44 19.12 -5.66
CA PRO A 147 8.46 19.67 -4.73
C PRO A 147 7.19 18.82 -4.78
N VAL A 148 6.51 18.74 -3.65
CA VAL A 148 5.26 18.00 -3.47
C VAL A 148 4.18 19.01 -3.10
N VAL A 149 3.11 19.07 -3.91
CA VAL A 149 1.99 19.98 -3.66
C VAL A 149 0.69 19.25 -3.91
N TYR A 150 -0.25 19.35 -2.97
CA TYR A 150 -1.64 18.96 -3.20
C TYR A 150 -2.55 19.98 -2.56
N VAL A 151 -3.19 20.79 -3.41
CA VAL A 151 -4.09 21.86 -2.98
C VAL A 151 -5.44 21.65 -3.63
N GLY A 152 -6.50 21.70 -2.84
CA GLY A 152 -7.83 21.43 -3.34
C GLY A 152 -8.92 21.94 -2.44
N VAL A 153 -10.10 22.13 -3.02
CA VAL A 153 -11.31 22.60 -2.36
C VAL A 153 -12.47 21.70 -2.75
N GLY A 154 -13.45 21.57 -1.86
CA GLY A 154 -14.63 20.78 -2.12
C GLY A 154 -15.75 21.06 -1.14
N GLY A 155 -16.84 20.32 -1.31
CA GLY A 155 -17.98 20.32 -0.40
C GLY A 155 -18.44 18.90 -0.13
N ASP A 156 -18.92 18.69 1.09
CA ASP A 156 -19.58 17.48 1.56
C ASP A 156 -20.99 17.85 2.02
N ILE A 157 -21.98 17.14 1.49
CA ILE A 157 -23.38 17.20 1.92
C ILE A 157 -23.72 15.85 2.55
N THR A 158 -23.93 15.86 3.87
CA THR A 158 -24.36 14.68 4.62
C THR A 158 -25.82 14.82 5.03
N SER A 159 -26.64 13.83 4.67
CA SER A 159 -28.08 13.77 5.01
C SER A 159 -28.34 12.57 5.93
N SER A 160 -28.87 12.84 7.13
CA SER A 160 -29.28 11.77 8.06
C SER A 160 -30.58 11.10 7.59
N SER A 161 -30.69 9.79 7.82
CA SER A 161 -31.92 9.04 7.50
C SER A 161 -33.02 9.21 8.57
N THR A 162 -32.68 9.69 9.77
CA THR A 162 -33.65 9.93 10.86
C THR A 162 -34.08 11.38 10.98
N ASP A 163 -33.34 12.31 10.36
CA ASP A 163 -33.68 13.73 10.30
C ASP A 163 -33.41 14.26 8.89
N ALA A 164 -34.39 14.09 8.01
CA ALA A 164 -34.31 14.53 6.62
C ALA A 164 -34.37 16.06 6.45
N LEU A 165 -34.59 16.82 7.54
CA LEU A 165 -34.72 18.28 7.52
C LEU A 165 -33.39 19.00 7.81
N THR A 166 -32.35 18.29 8.27
CA THR A 166 -31.02 18.86 8.53
C THR A 166 -29.93 18.22 7.67
N ASN A 167 -29.65 18.84 6.51
CA ASN A 167 -28.42 18.55 5.77
C ASN A 167 -27.24 19.25 6.46
N LYS A 168 -26.19 18.48 6.79
CA LYS A 168 -24.91 19.04 7.20
C LYS A 168 -24.10 19.34 5.95
N ASN A 169 -23.82 20.63 5.71
CA ASN A 169 -22.95 21.07 4.63
C ASN A 169 -21.58 21.42 5.21
N GLN A 170 -20.52 20.78 4.72
CA GLN A 170 -19.15 21.00 5.17
C GLN A 170 -18.25 21.40 3.99
N ALA A 171 -17.55 22.53 4.13
CA ALA A 171 -16.48 22.88 3.21
C ALA A 171 -15.26 21.99 3.46
N LEU A 172 -14.73 21.40 2.39
CA LEU A 172 -13.54 20.58 2.41
C LEU A 172 -12.37 21.36 1.83
N PHE A 173 -11.18 21.11 2.35
CA PHE A 173 -9.95 21.53 1.70
C PHE A 173 -8.82 20.54 1.99
N VAL A 174 -7.82 20.56 1.13
CA VAL A 174 -6.54 19.89 1.31
C VAL A 174 -5.43 20.88 0.98
N ASN A 175 -4.38 20.89 1.79
CA ASN A 175 -3.19 21.70 1.60
C ASN A 175 -1.98 20.91 2.07
N THR A 176 -1.33 20.23 1.13
CA THR A 176 -0.08 19.50 1.31
C THR A 176 1.05 20.27 0.66
N ARG A 177 2.15 20.45 1.39
CA ARG A 177 3.37 21.13 0.93
C ARG A 177 4.57 20.32 1.39
N GLY A 178 5.44 19.96 0.46
CA GLY A 178 6.54 19.06 0.80
C GLY A 178 7.63 18.98 -0.25
N LEU A 179 8.52 18.02 -0.03
CA LEU A 179 9.68 17.72 -0.85
C LEU A 179 9.89 16.21 -0.92
N GLU A 180 10.15 15.72 -2.12
CA GLU A 180 10.65 14.39 -2.41
C GLU A 180 12.09 14.52 -2.90
N VAL A 181 13.00 13.73 -2.32
CA VAL A 181 14.38 13.62 -2.76
C VAL A 181 14.75 12.15 -2.88
N ARG A 182 15.33 11.76 -4.00
CA ARG A 182 15.79 10.40 -4.26
C ARG A 182 17.11 10.41 -4.99
N GLY A 183 17.80 9.28 -4.99
CA GLY A 183 19.05 9.19 -5.71
C GLY A 183 19.88 7.97 -5.38
N THR A 184 21.12 7.99 -5.84
CA THR A 184 22.12 6.96 -5.56
C THR A 184 23.47 7.60 -5.24
N ILE A 185 24.20 6.98 -4.32
CA ILE A 185 25.58 7.35 -3.97
C ILE A 185 26.50 6.24 -4.44
N GLY A 186 27.52 6.59 -5.23
CA GLY A 186 28.49 5.69 -5.84
C GLY A 186 27.84 4.59 -6.68
N LYS A 187 26.61 4.80 -7.17
CA LYS A 187 25.74 3.79 -7.79
C LYS A 187 25.47 2.56 -6.90
N LYS A 188 25.83 2.60 -5.62
CA LYS A 188 25.87 1.46 -4.69
C LYS A 188 25.06 1.66 -3.41
N LEU A 189 24.49 2.84 -3.20
CA LEU A 189 23.57 3.08 -2.10
C LEU A 189 22.43 3.90 -2.64
N GLY A 190 21.27 3.28 -2.84
CA GLY A 190 20.05 4.00 -3.19
C GLY A 190 19.47 4.66 -1.94
N PHE A 191 18.91 5.86 -2.08
CA PHE A 191 18.20 6.53 -1.00
C PHE A 191 16.93 7.21 -1.49
N TYR A 192 16.01 7.38 -0.56
CA TYR A 192 14.75 8.08 -0.76
C TYR A 192 14.38 8.82 0.52
N THR A 193 13.85 10.03 0.38
CA THR A 193 13.25 10.80 1.46
C THR A 193 12.07 11.59 0.93
N PHE A 194 11.02 11.65 1.74
CA PHE A 194 9.82 12.42 1.48
C PHE A 194 9.41 13.06 2.78
N PHE A 195 9.10 14.36 2.72
CA PHE A 195 8.57 15.10 3.84
C PHE A 195 7.47 16.03 3.34
N ALA A 196 6.34 16.04 4.04
CA ALA A 196 5.26 16.97 3.75
C ALA A 196 4.53 17.41 5.02
N ASP A 197 4.17 18.69 5.05
CA ASP A 197 3.21 19.28 5.96
C ASP A 197 1.82 19.24 5.32
N ASN A 198 0.81 18.80 6.08
CA ASN A 198 -0.52 18.56 5.55
C ASN A 198 -1.58 19.16 6.47
N GLN A 199 -2.50 19.91 5.87
CA GLN A 199 -3.70 20.40 6.53
C GLN A 199 -4.91 20.03 5.68
N ALA A 200 -5.94 19.45 6.30
CA ALA A 200 -7.13 19.04 5.58
C ALA A 200 -8.39 19.09 6.45
N VAL A 201 -9.54 19.21 5.79
CA VAL A 201 -10.86 18.88 6.35
C VAL A 201 -11.42 17.74 5.51
N TYR A 202 -11.57 16.56 6.11
CA TYR A 202 -12.02 15.36 5.42
C TYR A 202 -13.55 15.23 5.44
N PRO A 203 -14.14 14.52 4.47
CA PRO A 203 -15.55 14.12 4.50
C PRO A 203 -15.95 13.40 5.81
N GLU A 204 -17.24 13.44 6.14
CA GLU A 204 -17.80 12.88 7.37
C GLU A 204 -17.48 11.38 7.55
N TYR A 205 -17.57 10.56 6.50
CA TYR A 205 -17.27 9.12 6.61
C TYR A 205 -15.82 8.84 7.05
N ILE A 206 -14.86 9.68 6.64
CA ILE A 206 -13.45 9.57 7.05
C ILE A 206 -13.31 9.92 8.53
N GLN A 207 -14.00 10.98 8.98
CA GLN A 207 -14.02 11.37 10.39
C GLN A 207 -14.60 10.25 11.26
N ARG A 208 -15.70 9.63 10.82
CA ARG A 208 -16.34 8.48 11.50
C ARG A 208 -15.46 7.23 11.51
N TYR A 209 -14.79 6.92 10.41
CA TYR A 209 -13.83 5.82 10.37
C TYR A 209 -12.79 5.96 11.47
N GLY A 210 -12.24 7.16 11.65
CA GLY A 210 -11.27 7.39 12.70
C GLY A 210 -11.83 7.59 14.10
N GLN A 211 -13.15 7.60 14.32
CA GLN A 211 -13.71 7.35 15.67
C GLN A 211 -13.54 5.88 16.08
N THR A 212 -13.41 4.97 15.11
CA THR A 212 -13.20 3.53 15.37
C THR A 212 -11.70 3.19 15.44
N TYR A 213 -10.91 3.70 14.50
CA TYR A 213 -9.48 3.39 14.35
C TYR A 213 -8.56 4.58 14.65
N GLY A 214 -9.05 5.58 15.37
CA GLY A 214 -8.29 6.73 15.82
C GLY A 214 -7.36 6.41 17.00
N GLN A 215 -6.49 7.36 17.30
CA GLN A 215 -5.57 7.26 18.43
C GLN A 215 -6.25 7.77 19.69
N VAL A 216 -6.05 7.10 20.82
CA VAL A 216 -6.58 7.53 22.11
C VAL A 216 -5.43 8.14 22.91
N TYR A 217 -5.30 9.46 22.87
CA TYR A 217 -4.25 10.20 23.59
C TYR A 217 -4.74 10.95 24.82
N SER A 218 -6.03 10.89 25.14
CA SER A 218 -6.56 11.57 26.33
C SER A 218 -6.68 10.63 27.53
N SER A 219 -6.50 11.17 28.72
CA SER A 219 -6.82 10.49 29.99
C SER A 219 -8.31 10.18 30.14
N THR A 220 -9.16 10.83 29.33
CA THR A 220 -10.61 10.60 29.26
C THR A 220 -11.00 9.43 28.34
N GLY A 221 -10.07 8.92 27.51
CA GLY A 221 -10.33 7.81 26.59
C GLY A 221 -10.97 8.20 25.25
N ASP A 222 -11.07 9.49 24.95
CA ASP A 222 -11.69 9.98 23.72
C ASP A 222 -10.73 9.87 22.51
N PRO A 223 -11.21 9.43 21.33
CA PRO A 223 -10.42 9.42 20.10
C PRO A 223 -9.97 10.83 19.70
N SER A 224 -8.70 10.98 19.34
CA SER A 224 -8.15 12.22 18.80
C SER A 224 -8.55 12.44 17.34
N ALA A 225 -8.27 13.64 16.82
CA ALA A 225 -8.22 13.88 15.39
C ALA A 225 -7.39 12.81 14.67
N THR A 226 -7.81 12.46 13.46
CA THR A 226 -7.37 11.26 12.76
C THR A 226 -7.30 11.50 11.26
N ALA A 227 -6.24 11.00 10.65
CA ALA A 227 -6.05 10.97 9.21
C ALA A 227 -5.65 9.53 8.87
N PRO A 228 -6.46 8.76 8.11
CA PRO A 228 -6.15 7.36 7.91
C PRO A 228 -4.80 7.19 7.20
N GLY A 229 -4.08 6.10 7.51
CA GLY A 229 -2.65 5.85 7.35
C GLY A 229 -1.69 6.98 7.67
N GLU A 230 -2.04 7.90 8.54
CA GLU A 230 -1.06 8.80 9.17
C GLU A 230 -0.99 8.53 10.66
N GLY A 231 0.22 8.67 11.22
CA GLY A 231 0.48 8.42 12.63
C GLY A 231 0.10 9.65 13.45
N PHE A 232 1.06 10.52 13.70
CA PHE A 232 0.87 11.68 14.57
C PHE A 232 0.01 12.78 13.91
N VAL A 233 -1.24 12.90 14.36
CA VAL A 233 -2.24 13.85 13.83
C VAL A 233 -2.72 14.77 14.95
N LYS A 234 -2.84 16.06 14.64
CA LYS A 234 -3.39 17.09 15.52
C LYS A 234 -4.69 17.65 14.95
N THR A 235 -5.54 18.15 15.83
CA THR A 235 -6.73 18.91 15.42
C THR A 235 -6.30 20.24 14.80
N PHE A 236 -6.82 20.54 13.61
CA PHE A 236 -6.70 21.84 12.97
C PHE A 236 -8.02 22.60 13.11
N ARG A 237 -7.97 23.73 13.83
CA ARG A 237 -9.15 24.55 14.13
C ARG A 237 -10.23 23.71 14.84
N THR A 238 -11.41 23.53 14.23
CA THR A 238 -12.57 22.89 14.85
C THR A 238 -12.74 21.43 14.42
N ASN A 239 -12.65 21.13 13.13
CA ASN A 239 -12.92 19.81 12.54
C ASN A 239 -11.87 19.37 11.51
N GLY A 240 -10.78 20.12 11.37
CA GLY A 240 -9.68 19.79 10.47
C GLY A 240 -8.62 18.94 11.15
N VAL A 241 -7.66 18.51 10.34
CA VAL A 241 -6.47 17.78 10.77
C VAL A 241 -5.21 18.49 10.29
N ASP A 242 -4.17 18.42 11.10
CA ASP A 242 -2.81 18.90 10.81
C ASP A 242 -1.82 17.78 11.14
N PHE A 243 -0.99 17.38 10.18
CA PHE A 243 -0.03 16.30 10.35
C PHE A 243 1.18 16.40 9.42
N LEU A 244 2.31 15.90 9.92
CA LEU A 244 3.52 15.71 9.14
C LEU A 244 3.58 14.28 8.60
N SER A 245 3.85 14.15 7.31
CA SER A 245 4.12 12.86 6.67
C SER A 245 5.60 12.78 6.30
N ALA A 246 6.33 11.87 6.95
CA ALA A 246 7.74 11.63 6.69
C ALA A 246 7.98 10.17 6.30
N ARG A 247 8.72 9.97 5.21
CA ARG A 247 9.16 8.66 4.73
C ARG A 247 10.61 8.76 4.32
N GLY A 248 11.37 7.69 4.50
CA GLY A 248 12.74 7.66 4.01
C GLY A 248 13.42 6.34 4.27
N TYR A 249 14.27 5.92 3.34
CA TYR A 249 15.00 4.68 3.45
C TYR A 249 16.30 4.75 2.66
N PHE A 250 17.20 3.83 2.96
CA PHE A 250 18.25 3.45 2.03
C PHE A 250 18.04 2.01 1.56
N THR A 251 18.61 1.68 0.41
CA THR A 251 18.62 0.33 -0.13
C THR A 251 20.00 0.00 -0.67
N LEU A 252 20.42 -1.26 -0.47
CA LEU A 252 21.64 -1.79 -1.04
C LEU A 252 21.56 -3.28 -1.36
N ASN A 253 22.26 -3.69 -2.41
CA ASN A 253 22.42 -5.09 -2.76
C ASN A 253 23.63 -5.65 -2.01
N ALA A 254 23.40 -6.37 -0.91
CA ALA A 254 24.45 -7.03 -0.14
C ALA A 254 25.10 -8.17 -0.97
N LEU A 255 24.28 -8.87 -1.76
CA LEU A 255 24.71 -9.81 -2.79
C LEU A 255 23.93 -9.52 -4.08
N LYS A 256 24.37 -10.08 -5.22
CA LYS A 256 23.62 -10.00 -6.49
C LYS A 256 22.17 -10.48 -6.35
N VAL A 257 21.95 -11.43 -5.43
CA VAL A 257 20.67 -12.08 -5.16
C VAL A 257 19.97 -11.52 -3.92
N ILE A 258 20.61 -10.72 -3.07
CA ILE A 258 20.01 -10.21 -1.82
C ILE A 258 20.02 -8.68 -1.84
N ASN A 259 18.83 -8.10 -1.88
CA ASN A 259 18.60 -6.67 -1.64
C ASN A 259 18.20 -6.43 -0.18
N ILE A 260 18.77 -5.40 0.42
CA ILE A 260 18.44 -4.89 1.74
C ILE A 260 17.79 -3.52 1.57
N GLN A 261 16.67 -3.29 2.23
CA GLN A 261 16.05 -1.97 2.38
C GLN A 261 15.80 -1.73 3.87
N PHE A 262 16.24 -0.58 4.38
CA PHE A 262 16.02 -0.19 5.77
C PHE A 262 15.58 1.27 5.84
N GLY A 263 14.52 1.52 6.60
CA GLY A 263 13.98 2.86 6.78
C GLY A 263 12.54 2.87 7.26
N HIS A 264 11.88 4.00 7.04
CA HIS A 264 10.53 4.28 7.48
C HIS A 264 9.62 4.55 6.26
N ASP A 265 8.81 3.58 5.88
CA ASP A 265 7.90 3.67 4.72
C ASP A 265 6.77 2.62 4.84
N ARG A 266 5.96 2.46 3.79
CA ARG A 266 4.90 1.44 3.69
C ARG A 266 5.31 0.29 2.77
N ASN A 267 4.78 -0.90 3.04
CA ASN A 267 4.89 -2.08 2.18
C ASN A 267 3.48 -2.61 1.89
N PHE A 268 3.31 -3.32 0.77
CA PHE A 268 2.03 -3.93 0.39
C PHE A 268 2.28 -5.30 -0.24
N PHE A 269 1.63 -6.34 0.27
CA PHE A 269 1.75 -7.71 -0.23
C PHE A 269 0.41 -8.15 -0.83
N GLY A 270 0.37 -8.32 -2.15
CA GLY A 270 -0.83 -8.75 -2.87
C GLY A 270 -0.91 -8.18 -4.28
N ASN A 271 -1.93 -8.64 -5.00
CA ASN A 271 -2.15 -8.32 -6.41
C ASN A 271 -3.41 -7.49 -6.68
N GLY A 272 -4.20 -7.24 -5.63
CA GLY A 272 -5.43 -6.45 -5.69
C GLY A 272 -5.29 -4.98 -5.34
N PHE A 273 -6.43 -4.30 -5.36
CA PHE A 273 -6.69 -2.99 -4.75
C PHE A 273 -6.71 -3.12 -3.22
N ARG A 274 -7.27 -4.21 -2.68
CA ARG A 274 -7.11 -4.60 -1.27
C ARG A 274 -5.96 -5.60 -1.08
N SER A 275 -5.52 -5.75 0.17
CA SER A 275 -4.74 -6.89 0.63
C SER A 275 -5.29 -7.42 1.95
N LEU A 276 -5.30 -8.74 2.09
CA LEU A 276 -5.63 -9.43 3.35
C LEU A 276 -4.39 -9.85 4.15
N LEU A 277 -3.20 -9.68 3.58
CA LEU A 277 -1.93 -10.04 4.22
C LEU A 277 -1.24 -8.80 4.80
N LEU A 278 -1.03 -7.78 3.97
CA LEU A 278 -0.42 -6.50 4.34
C LEU A 278 -0.78 -5.44 3.30
N SER A 279 -1.48 -4.39 3.71
CA SER A 279 -1.94 -3.30 2.85
C SER A 279 -1.19 -1.99 3.14
N ASP A 280 -1.56 -0.94 2.40
CA ASP A 280 -1.08 0.44 2.57
C ASP A 280 -2.02 1.31 3.43
N ASN A 281 -2.96 0.67 4.15
CA ASN A 281 -3.94 1.36 5.00
C ASN A 281 -3.30 2.01 6.23
N SER A 282 -2.35 1.33 6.88
CA SER A 282 -1.71 1.82 8.11
C SER A 282 -0.66 2.92 7.85
N PRO A 283 -0.25 3.67 8.88
CA PRO A 283 0.86 4.61 8.76
C PRO A 283 2.18 3.96 8.33
N PRO A 284 3.11 4.75 7.75
CA PRO A 284 4.47 4.29 7.53
C PRO A 284 5.11 3.84 8.86
N TYR A 285 5.93 2.81 8.81
CA TYR A 285 6.59 2.21 9.98
C TYR A 285 8.07 1.96 9.70
N LEU A 286 8.87 1.84 10.76
CA LEU A 286 10.27 1.45 10.65
C LEU A 286 10.34 -0.03 10.23
N PHE A 287 11.15 -0.34 9.23
CA PHE A 287 11.34 -1.71 8.76
C PHE A 287 12.77 -2.02 8.31
N LEU A 288 13.10 -3.30 8.38
CA LEU A 288 14.18 -3.95 7.64
C LEU A 288 13.56 -4.97 6.68
N LYS A 289 13.81 -4.82 5.39
CA LYS A 289 13.33 -5.72 4.34
C LYS A 289 14.50 -6.37 3.62
N LEU A 290 14.51 -7.70 3.59
CA LEU A 290 15.45 -8.51 2.83
C LEU A 290 14.70 -9.14 1.67
N SER A 291 15.13 -8.89 0.43
CA SER A 291 14.56 -9.52 -0.76
C SER A 291 15.62 -10.39 -1.43
N THR A 292 15.44 -11.70 -1.32
CA THR A 292 16.33 -12.71 -1.88
C THR A 292 15.72 -13.28 -3.16
N ARG A 293 16.42 -13.16 -4.28
CA ARG A 293 16.01 -13.70 -5.58
C ARG A 293 16.87 -14.91 -5.94
N LEU A 294 16.24 -16.07 -6.07
CA LEU A 294 16.92 -17.32 -6.41
C LEU A 294 16.50 -17.74 -7.82
N GLY A 295 17.43 -17.61 -8.77
CA GLY A 295 17.14 -17.79 -10.19
C GLY A 295 16.14 -16.75 -10.71
N SER A 296 15.40 -17.10 -11.77
CA SER A 296 14.41 -16.24 -12.42
C SER A 296 12.98 -16.42 -11.89
N ARG A 297 12.74 -17.45 -11.04
CA ARG A 297 11.39 -17.88 -10.66
C ARG A 297 11.06 -17.67 -9.19
N ILE A 298 12.03 -17.48 -8.30
CA ILE A 298 11.80 -17.47 -6.86
C ILE A 298 12.22 -16.12 -6.26
N GLN A 299 11.29 -15.49 -5.54
CA GLN A 299 11.57 -14.36 -4.67
C GLN A 299 11.12 -14.68 -3.25
N TYR A 300 12.02 -14.51 -2.30
CA TYR A 300 11.76 -14.65 -0.88
C TYR A 300 11.99 -13.32 -0.17
N THR A 301 10.94 -12.78 0.43
CA THR A 301 10.95 -11.49 1.11
C THR A 301 10.77 -11.69 2.61
N ASN A 302 11.69 -11.13 3.39
CA ASN A 302 11.60 -11.05 4.84
C ASN A 302 11.39 -9.59 5.21
N LEU A 303 10.42 -9.31 6.08
CA LEU A 303 10.07 -7.98 6.52
C LEU A 303 9.97 -7.97 8.04
N PHE A 304 10.89 -7.26 8.68
CA PHE A 304 10.90 -7.02 10.12
C PHE A 304 10.48 -5.59 10.37
N THR A 305 9.53 -5.37 11.27
CA THR A 305 8.92 -4.05 11.49
C THR A 305 8.85 -3.70 12.97
N SER A 306 9.00 -2.40 13.26
CA SER A 306 8.66 -1.82 14.56
C SER A 306 7.41 -0.97 14.39
N LEU A 307 6.37 -1.34 15.13
CA LEU A 307 5.04 -0.79 15.11
C LEU A 307 4.71 -0.13 16.45
N GLN A 308 3.62 0.65 16.50
CA GLN A 308 3.23 1.42 17.68
C GLN A 308 1.85 0.98 18.18
N ASN A 309 1.75 0.69 19.48
CA ASN A 309 0.48 0.39 20.15
C ASN A 309 -0.09 1.66 20.82
N THR A 310 -1.08 2.27 20.17
CA THR A 310 -1.79 3.46 20.67
C THR A 310 -3.13 3.15 21.36
N GLN A 311 -3.40 1.87 21.67
CA GLN A 311 -4.61 1.46 22.40
C GLN A 311 -4.39 1.49 23.92
N ALA A 312 -3.13 1.41 24.38
CA ALA A 312 -2.80 1.55 25.79
C ALA A 312 -3.00 3.02 26.22
N PRO A 313 -3.80 3.29 27.27
CA PRO A 313 -3.95 4.65 27.80
C PRO A 313 -2.59 5.22 28.18
N ARG A 314 -2.25 6.40 27.68
CA ARG A 314 -1.04 7.10 28.14
C ARG A 314 -1.33 7.71 29.53
N PRO A 315 -0.56 7.35 30.57
CA PRO A 315 -0.43 8.24 31.73
C PRO A 315 0.12 9.58 31.24
N GLN A 316 -0.27 10.66 31.89
CA GLN A 316 0.10 12.04 31.55
C GLN A 316 1.62 12.32 31.67
N ASP A 317 2.40 11.35 32.15
CA ASP A 317 3.85 11.40 32.29
C ASP A 317 4.50 10.89 31.01
N ASP A 318 5.27 11.75 30.30
CA ASP A 318 6.28 11.58 29.23
C ASP A 318 6.72 10.16 28.75
N LYS A 319 5.84 9.17 28.73
CA LYS A 319 6.14 7.79 28.37
C LYS A 319 6.04 7.62 26.86
N LEU A 320 7.05 6.96 26.30
CA LEU A 320 7.08 6.56 24.90
C LEU A 320 5.88 5.66 24.59
N ILE A 321 5.35 5.75 23.35
CA ILE A 321 4.35 4.78 22.88
C ILE A 321 4.99 3.38 22.96
N PRO A 322 4.34 2.40 23.60
CA PRO A 322 4.87 1.05 23.64
C PRO A 322 5.03 0.50 22.22
N PRO A 323 6.26 0.13 21.81
CA PRO A 323 6.46 -0.52 20.53
C PRO A 323 5.90 -1.93 20.60
N LYS A 324 5.49 -2.42 19.44
CA LYS A 324 5.26 -3.84 19.16
C LYS A 324 6.01 -4.18 17.86
N PHE A 325 6.28 -5.43 17.61
CA PHE A 325 7.06 -5.84 16.45
C PHE A 325 6.22 -6.79 15.60
N ALA A 326 6.50 -6.77 14.30
CA ALA A 326 5.99 -7.81 13.42
C ALA A 326 7.10 -8.33 12.52
N ALA A 327 7.14 -9.64 12.35
CA ALA A 327 8.02 -10.33 11.44
C ALA A 327 7.15 -11.04 10.39
N MET A 328 7.47 -10.84 9.11
CA MET A 328 6.66 -11.35 8.00
C MET A 328 7.56 -11.96 6.93
N HIS A 329 7.14 -13.10 6.40
CA HIS A 329 7.80 -13.78 5.29
C HIS A 329 6.84 -13.94 4.11
N HIS A 330 7.36 -13.79 2.90
CA HIS A 330 6.63 -14.07 1.67
C HIS A 330 7.53 -14.82 0.69
N LEU A 331 7.15 -16.03 0.32
CA LEU A 331 7.81 -16.84 -0.70
C LEU A 331 6.95 -16.83 -1.96
N SER A 332 7.42 -16.20 -3.03
CA SER A 332 6.76 -16.10 -4.33
C SER A 332 7.49 -16.95 -5.37
N ILE A 333 6.77 -17.85 -6.03
CA ILE A 333 7.29 -18.81 -7.00
C ILE A 333 6.50 -18.72 -8.31
N ASN A 334 7.20 -18.43 -9.41
CA ASN A 334 6.68 -18.51 -10.77
C ASN A 334 6.66 -19.98 -11.24
N ILE A 335 5.58 -20.70 -10.94
CA ILE A 335 5.41 -22.12 -11.28
C ILE A 335 5.36 -22.31 -12.82
N SER A 336 4.80 -21.35 -13.53
CA SER A 336 4.87 -21.24 -14.99
C SER A 336 5.17 -19.81 -15.40
N ASP A 337 5.23 -19.53 -16.71
CA ASP A 337 5.44 -18.16 -17.21
C ASP A 337 4.18 -17.28 -17.07
N HIS A 338 3.06 -17.88 -16.65
CA HIS A 338 1.76 -17.25 -16.54
C HIS A 338 1.14 -17.38 -15.14
N VAL A 339 1.65 -18.28 -14.29
CA VAL A 339 1.11 -18.56 -12.95
C VAL A 339 2.19 -18.34 -11.89
N ASN A 340 1.83 -17.60 -10.84
CA ASN A 340 2.64 -17.37 -9.66
C ASN A 340 1.87 -17.81 -8.40
N LEU A 341 2.56 -18.51 -7.51
CA LEU A 341 2.07 -18.93 -6.21
C LEU A 341 2.91 -18.29 -5.12
N GLY A 342 2.25 -17.78 -4.10
CA GLY A 342 2.85 -17.19 -2.91
C GLY A 342 2.42 -17.92 -1.64
N VAL A 343 3.34 -18.03 -0.68
CA VAL A 343 3.06 -18.44 0.69
C VAL A 343 3.52 -17.32 1.61
N PHE A 344 2.67 -16.97 2.58
CA PHE A 344 2.88 -15.90 3.53
C PHE A 344 2.79 -16.43 4.96
N GLU A 345 3.65 -15.91 5.83
CA GLU A 345 3.46 -16.00 7.27
C GLU A 345 3.76 -14.65 7.92
N ALA A 346 3.07 -14.34 9.01
CA ALA A 346 3.35 -13.16 9.81
C ALA A 346 3.13 -13.46 11.29
N GLU A 347 3.92 -12.81 12.13
CA GLU A 347 3.75 -12.86 13.56
C GLU A 347 3.81 -11.45 14.13
N VAL A 348 2.85 -11.11 14.99
CA VAL A 348 2.85 -9.85 15.74
C VAL A 348 3.05 -10.16 17.20
N PHE A 349 4.09 -9.58 17.77
CA PHE A 349 4.50 -9.84 19.14
C PHE A 349 4.92 -8.55 19.84
N SER A 350 4.81 -8.56 21.16
CA SER A 350 5.30 -7.48 22.01
C SER A 350 5.93 -8.10 23.24
N ARG A 351 7.22 -7.85 23.41
CA ARG A 351 7.95 -8.16 24.64
C ARG A 351 8.69 -6.89 25.04
N ASP A 352 9.06 -6.75 26.31
CA ASP A 352 9.92 -5.65 26.79
C ASP A 352 11.29 -5.61 26.08
N ARG A 353 11.60 -6.61 25.24
CA ARG A 353 12.82 -6.77 24.44
C ARG A 353 12.48 -7.41 23.08
N LEU A 354 13.21 -7.01 22.03
CA LEU A 354 13.12 -7.65 20.71
C LEU A 354 13.53 -9.13 20.82
N ASP A 355 12.67 -10.06 20.43
CA ASP A 355 13.02 -11.48 20.37
C ASP A 355 13.73 -11.78 19.05
N LEU A 356 15.05 -11.95 19.15
CA LEU A 356 15.91 -12.21 17.98
C LEU A 356 15.60 -13.55 17.30
N SER A 357 14.87 -14.46 17.97
CA SER A 357 14.48 -15.76 17.40
C SER A 357 13.60 -15.55 16.16
N TYR A 358 12.73 -14.54 16.19
CA TYR A 358 11.90 -14.16 15.04
C TYR A 358 12.66 -13.40 13.97
N LEU A 359 13.93 -13.03 14.17
CA LEU A 359 14.76 -12.47 13.10
C LEU A 359 15.43 -13.55 12.23
N ASN A 360 15.21 -14.84 12.53
CA ASN A 360 15.73 -15.92 11.71
C ASN A 360 14.96 -16.01 10.38
N PRO A 361 15.60 -15.71 9.24
CA PRO A 361 14.91 -15.65 7.96
C PRO A 361 14.62 -17.02 7.35
N ILE A 362 14.98 -18.13 8.02
CA ILE A 362 14.96 -19.48 7.41
C ILE A 362 13.88 -20.38 8.02
N ILE A 363 13.47 -20.13 9.26
CA ILE A 363 12.60 -21.05 10.03
C ILE A 363 11.16 -20.54 9.99
N LEU A 364 10.21 -21.47 9.79
CA LEU A 364 8.77 -21.20 9.90
C LEU A 364 8.43 -20.68 11.30
N TYR A 365 7.75 -19.54 11.38
CA TYR A 365 7.54 -18.87 12.66
C TYR A 365 6.65 -19.63 13.63
N ARG A 366 5.71 -20.42 13.12
CA ARG A 366 4.89 -21.32 13.94
C ARG A 366 5.71 -22.39 14.69
N TYR A 367 6.86 -22.79 14.14
CA TYR A 367 7.81 -23.66 14.87
C TYR A 367 8.52 -22.87 15.98
N VAL A 368 8.90 -21.62 15.73
CA VAL A 368 9.54 -20.74 16.72
C VAL A 368 8.58 -20.43 17.87
N GLU A 369 7.36 -20.03 17.57
CA GLU A 369 6.27 -19.80 18.54
C GLU A 369 6.03 -21.03 19.43
N SER A 370 5.86 -22.21 18.80
CA SER A 370 5.68 -23.48 19.49
C SER A 370 6.89 -23.85 20.37
N SER A 371 8.10 -23.56 19.90
CA SER A 371 9.36 -23.81 20.64
C SER A 371 9.57 -22.84 21.80
N LEU A 372 9.03 -21.62 21.71
CA LEU A 372 9.07 -20.62 22.76
C LEU A 372 7.91 -20.76 23.76
N GLY A 373 6.92 -21.61 23.46
CA GLY A 373 5.70 -21.76 24.26
C GLY A 373 4.87 -20.47 24.32
N SER A 374 4.95 -19.65 23.27
CA SER A 374 4.30 -18.34 23.20
C SER A 374 2.87 -18.45 22.68
N GLY A 375 1.98 -17.56 23.14
CA GLY A 375 0.65 -17.34 22.55
C GLY A 375 0.66 -16.07 21.70
N ASP A 376 1.65 -15.93 20.82
CA ASP A 376 1.80 -14.79 19.93
C ASP A 376 0.85 -14.94 18.71
N ASN A 377 0.53 -13.85 18.02
CA ASN A 377 -0.46 -13.89 16.94
C ASN A 377 0.17 -14.29 15.60
N ALA A 378 0.04 -15.56 15.22
CA ALA A 378 0.62 -16.12 14.00
C ALA A 378 -0.40 -16.29 12.86
N PHE A 379 -0.14 -15.64 11.74
CA PHE A 379 -0.92 -15.72 10.51
C PHE A 379 -0.22 -16.58 9.48
N ILE A 380 -0.98 -17.35 8.71
CA ILE A 380 -0.50 -18.05 7.52
C ILE A 380 -1.43 -17.77 6.34
N GLY A 381 -0.86 -17.56 5.16
CA GLY A 381 -1.63 -17.27 3.97
C GLY A 381 -1.03 -17.87 2.71
N ILE A 382 -1.87 -17.95 1.69
CA ILE A 382 -1.48 -18.29 0.33
C ILE A 382 -2.03 -17.22 -0.61
N ASP A 383 -1.27 -16.88 -1.65
CA ASP A 383 -1.76 -16.07 -2.75
C ASP A 383 -1.44 -16.72 -4.09
N LEU A 384 -2.33 -16.54 -5.06
CA LEU A 384 -2.11 -17.01 -6.41
C LEU A 384 -2.49 -15.89 -7.37
N LYS A 385 -1.73 -15.77 -8.46
CA LYS A 385 -2.14 -14.97 -9.62
C LYS A 385 -1.84 -15.71 -10.91
N ALA A 386 -2.67 -15.46 -11.91
CA ALA A 386 -2.49 -16.03 -13.24
C ALA A 386 -2.84 -15.01 -14.33
N ASN A 387 -1.93 -14.81 -15.26
CA ASN A 387 -2.15 -14.05 -16.49
C ASN A 387 -2.60 -14.98 -17.62
N PHE A 388 -3.55 -14.54 -18.44
CA PHE A 388 -3.97 -15.30 -19.62
C PHE A 388 -4.52 -14.39 -20.72
N LEU A 389 -4.39 -14.89 -21.96
CA LEU A 389 -4.88 -14.26 -23.19
C LEU A 389 -4.39 -12.83 -23.42
N SER A 390 -3.32 -12.37 -22.75
CA SER A 390 -2.83 -10.99 -22.83
C SER A 390 -3.86 -9.92 -22.45
N HIS A 391 -4.91 -10.31 -21.74
CA HIS A 391 -6.04 -9.45 -21.38
C HIS A 391 -6.44 -9.60 -19.92
N PHE A 392 -6.19 -10.74 -19.30
CA PHE A 392 -6.76 -11.05 -18.01
C PHE A 392 -5.69 -11.40 -16.98
N LEU A 393 -5.93 -10.96 -15.75
CA LEU A 393 -5.22 -11.41 -14.56
C LEU A 393 -6.24 -11.77 -13.51
N VAL A 394 -6.25 -13.02 -13.06
CA VAL A 394 -7.03 -13.46 -11.89
C VAL A 394 -6.11 -13.64 -10.71
N TYR A 395 -6.58 -13.33 -9.52
CA TYR A 395 -5.82 -13.46 -8.30
C TYR A 395 -6.70 -13.81 -7.11
N THR A 396 -6.07 -14.43 -6.11
CA THR A 396 -6.70 -14.77 -4.84
C THR A 396 -5.70 -14.59 -3.70
N GLN A 397 -6.19 -14.22 -2.52
CA GLN A 397 -5.46 -14.35 -1.26
C GLN A 397 -6.35 -15.08 -0.27
N PHE A 398 -5.80 -16.06 0.42
CA PHE A 398 -6.46 -16.72 1.54
C PHE A 398 -5.55 -16.64 2.75
N MET A 399 -6.11 -16.29 3.90
CA MET A 399 -5.37 -16.13 5.15
C MET A 399 -6.12 -16.80 6.28
N LEU A 400 -5.37 -17.51 7.12
CA LEU A 400 -5.79 -18.09 8.39
C LEU A 400 -5.08 -17.34 9.51
N ASP A 401 -5.87 -16.90 10.48
CA ASP A 401 -5.39 -16.29 11.74
C ASP A 401 -5.26 -17.38 12.81
N GLU A 402 -6.17 -18.36 12.83
CA GLU A 402 -6.10 -19.52 13.71
C GLU A 402 -6.52 -20.79 12.96
N PHE A 403 -5.73 -21.86 13.04
CA PHE A 403 -6.04 -23.12 12.36
C PHE A 403 -6.50 -24.22 13.31
N ARG A 404 -7.82 -24.35 13.47
CA ARG A 404 -8.47 -25.49 14.15
C ARG A 404 -9.39 -26.25 13.19
N LEU A 405 -8.86 -27.32 12.58
CA LEU A 405 -9.56 -28.09 11.54
C LEU A 405 -10.89 -28.71 12.02
N LYS A 406 -10.96 -29.21 13.26
CA LYS A 406 -12.17 -29.83 13.81
C LYS A 406 -13.37 -28.85 13.90
N PRO A 407 -13.24 -27.67 14.56
CA PRO A 407 -14.27 -26.63 14.54
C PRO A 407 -14.66 -26.14 13.13
N LEU A 408 -13.68 -26.01 12.23
CA LEU A 408 -13.93 -25.55 10.86
C LEU A 408 -14.82 -26.53 10.09
N LEU A 409 -14.52 -27.84 10.18
CA LEU A 409 -15.29 -28.89 9.50
C LEU A 409 -16.66 -29.14 10.15
N ALA A 410 -16.84 -28.82 11.44
CA ALA A 410 -18.11 -29.02 12.14
C ALA A 410 -19.22 -28.06 11.67
N GLY A 411 -18.88 -26.94 11.03
CA GLY A 411 -19.86 -26.02 10.41
C GLY A 411 -20.74 -25.25 11.39
N LYS A 412 -20.46 -25.29 12.70
CA LYS A 412 -21.28 -24.64 13.74
C LYS A 412 -21.05 -23.13 13.91
N GLY A 413 -20.13 -22.55 13.13
CA GLY A 413 -19.76 -21.14 13.27
C GLY A 413 -18.96 -20.85 14.53
N ASP A 414 -17.99 -21.70 14.85
CA ASP A 414 -17.05 -21.48 15.95
C ASP A 414 -16.28 -20.15 15.76
N TRP A 415 -16.06 -19.41 16.85
CA TRP A 415 -15.32 -18.13 16.83
C TRP A 415 -13.86 -18.28 16.43
N THR A 416 -13.25 -19.46 16.63
CA THR A 416 -11.88 -19.79 16.19
C THR A 416 -11.78 -19.99 14.69
N ASN A 417 -12.90 -20.02 13.95
CA ASN A 417 -12.90 -20.02 12.49
C ASN A 417 -12.60 -18.60 11.95
N LYS A 418 -11.35 -18.16 12.16
CA LYS A 418 -10.82 -16.86 11.76
C LYS A 418 -10.04 -16.99 10.45
N PHE A 419 -10.69 -16.58 9.35
CA PHE A 419 -10.07 -16.58 8.03
C PHE A 419 -10.52 -15.37 7.22
N ALA A 420 -9.71 -15.03 6.23
CA ALA A 420 -10.00 -14.01 5.24
C ALA A 420 -9.78 -14.56 3.83
N LEU A 421 -10.61 -14.15 2.88
CA LEU A 421 -10.54 -14.54 1.47
C LEU A 421 -10.72 -13.33 0.57
N GLN A 422 -9.83 -13.20 -0.42
CA GLN A 422 -9.89 -12.24 -1.49
C GLN A 422 -9.92 -13.00 -2.80
N LEU A 423 -10.83 -12.62 -3.69
CA LEU A 423 -10.90 -13.06 -5.07
C LEU A 423 -10.93 -11.81 -5.94
N GLY A 424 -10.15 -11.77 -7.00
CA GLY A 424 -10.17 -10.63 -7.91
C GLY A 424 -9.74 -10.96 -9.32
N GLY A 425 -10.12 -10.05 -10.23
CA GLY A 425 -9.83 -10.15 -11.64
C GLY A 425 -9.59 -8.77 -12.24
N LYS A 426 -8.64 -8.68 -13.17
CA LYS A 426 -8.38 -7.52 -14.03
C LYS A 426 -8.61 -7.91 -15.48
N TYR A 427 -9.25 -7.04 -16.26
CA TYR A 427 -9.47 -7.19 -17.69
C TYR A 427 -9.02 -5.91 -18.38
N ILE A 428 -7.88 -5.99 -19.08
CA ILE A 428 -7.33 -4.85 -19.82
C ILE A 428 -7.84 -4.80 -21.26
N ASP A 429 -7.94 -3.59 -21.80
CA ASP A 429 -8.52 -3.34 -23.13
C ASP A 429 -9.91 -3.99 -23.27
N ALA A 430 -10.76 -3.72 -22.29
CA ALA A 430 -12.06 -4.33 -22.15
C ALA A 430 -12.95 -4.06 -23.35
N PHE A 431 -13.62 -5.10 -23.85
CA PHE A 431 -14.48 -5.05 -25.04
C PHE A 431 -13.74 -4.54 -26.29
N ASN A 432 -12.42 -4.75 -26.36
CA ASN A 432 -11.52 -4.23 -27.39
C ASN A 432 -11.42 -2.71 -27.47
N VAL A 433 -11.79 -2.00 -26.39
CA VAL A 433 -11.58 -0.55 -26.29
C VAL A 433 -10.17 -0.31 -25.73
N PRO A 434 -9.24 0.29 -26.50
CA PRO A 434 -7.87 0.51 -26.03
C PRO A 434 -7.85 1.38 -24.76
N ASN A 435 -7.07 0.95 -23.78
CA ASN A 435 -6.84 1.64 -22.51
C ASN A 435 -8.09 1.82 -21.64
N LEU A 436 -9.12 1.00 -21.86
CA LEU A 436 -10.23 0.78 -20.93
C LEU A 436 -9.96 -0.50 -20.13
N ASP A 437 -9.72 -0.35 -18.83
CA ASP A 437 -9.36 -1.45 -17.94
C ASP A 437 -10.40 -1.60 -16.84
N LEU A 438 -10.81 -2.84 -16.60
CA LEU A 438 -11.78 -3.21 -15.59
C LEU A 438 -11.13 -4.05 -14.51
N GLN A 439 -11.56 -3.90 -13.27
CA GLN A 439 -11.17 -4.74 -12.15
C GLN A 439 -12.40 -5.04 -11.29
N ALA A 440 -12.51 -6.27 -10.82
CA ALA A 440 -13.52 -6.68 -9.85
C ALA A 440 -12.82 -7.38 -8.68
N GLU A 441 -13.28 -7.10 -7.46
CA GLU A 441 -12.78 -7.72 -6.24
C GLU A 441 -13.92 -8.13 -5.32
N PHE A 442 -13.72 -9.25 -4.65
CA PHE A 442 -14.54 -9.71 -3.56
C PHE A 442 -13.63 -10.05 -2.38
N ASN A 443 -13.86 -9.40 -1.24
CA ASN A 443 -13.06 -9.54 -0.03
C ASN A 443 -13.98 -9.93 1.13
N LEU A 444 -13.53 -10.81 2.02
CA LEU A 444 -14.22 -11.09 3.28
C LEU A 444 -13.23 -11.40 4.39
N ALA A 445 -13.65 -11.14 5.63
CA ALA A 445 -13.01 -11.66 6.83
C ALA A 445 -14.07 -12.08 7.84
N ARG A 446 -13.86 -13.25 8.47
CA ARG A 446 -14.72 -13.74 9.54
C ARG A 446 -14.62 -12.83 10.79
N PRO A 447 -15.63 -12.83 11.66
CA PRO A 447 -15.52 -12.22 12.99
C PRO A 447 -14.24 -12.62 13.72
N TYR A 448 -13.67 -11.69 14.49
CA TYR A 448 -12.47 -11.87 15.32
C TYR A 448 -11.14 -12.07 14.56
N THR A 449 -11.17 -12.15 13.23
CA THR A 449 -9.94 -12.11 12.41
C THR A 449 -9.18 -10.81 12.67
N TYR A 450 -7.86 -10.87 12.78
CA TYR A 450 -6.89 -9.81 13.10
C TYR A 450 -6.89 -9.32 14.56
N SER A 451 -7.79 -9.82 15.41
CA SER A 451 -7.83 -9.48 16.84
C SER A 451 -7.03 -10.47 17.69
N HIS A 452 -6.69 -10.09 18.93
CA HIS A 452 -5.98 -10.97 19.85
C HIS A 452 -6.53 -10.88 21.29
N GLU A 453 -6.22 -11.87 22.14
CA GLU A 453 -6.52 -11.82 23.57
C GLU A 453 -5.57 -10.94 24.36
N SER A 454 -6.05 -10.41 25.48
CA SER A 454 -5.20 -9.98 26.58
C SER A 454 -4.95 -11.16 27.53
N SER A 455 -3.71 -11.29 27.99
CA SER A 455 -3.27 -12.24 29.00
C SER A 455 -2.67 -11.49 30.20
N SER A 456 -2.16 -12.23 31.19
CA SER A 456 -1.46 -11.62 32.33
C SER A 456 -0.15 -10.91 31.95
N THR A 457 0.39 -11.16 30.75
CA THR A 457 1.69 -10.65 30.30
C THR A 457 1.61 -9.72 29.09
N VAL A 458 0.53 -9.77 28.31
CA VAL A 458 0.38 -9.00 27.07
C VAL A 458 -1.06 -8.51 26.92
N SER A 459 -1.26 -7.26 26.48
CA SER A 459 -2.58 -6.71 26.15
C SER A 459 -3.00 -7.05 24.71
N SER A 460 -4.30 -7.11 24.42
CA SER A 460 -4.81 -7.34 23.05
C SER A 460 -4.25 -6.35 22.02
N GLY A 461 -3.99 -5.09 22.40
CA GLY A 461 -3.40 -4.07 21.53
C GLY A 461 -1.94 -4.32 21.15
N GLN A 462 -1.22 -5.09 21.97
CA GLN A 462 0.18 -5.44 21.74
C GLN A 462 0.35 -6.53 20.66
N THR A 463 -0.65 -7.39 20.46
CA THR A 463 -0.58 -8.56 19.55
C THR A 463 -1.65 -8.58 18.46
N ASN A 464 -2.57 -7.62 18.41
CA ASN A 464 -3.49 -7.49 17.27
C ASN A 464 -2.81 -7.04 15.97
N TYR A 465 -3.45 -7.21 14.82
CA TYR A 465 -2.88 -6.89 13.51
C TYR A 465 -3.07 -5.40 13.12
N ALA A 466 -2.64 -4.50 14.01
CA ALA A 466 -2.81 -3.05 13.86
C ALA A 466 -1.53 -2.27 14.19
N HIS A 467 -1.38 -1.11 13.55
CA HIS A 467 -0.33 -0.11 13.76
C HIS A 467 -0.95 1.26 13.92
N TYR A 468 -0.67 1.97 15.04
CA TYR A 468 -1.36 3.22 15.39
C TYR A 468 -2.90 3.09 15.39
N SER A 469 -3.39 1.98 15.95
CA SER A 469 -4.83 1.61 15.97
C SER A 469 -5.47 1.40 14.60
N GLN A 470 -4.68 1.37 13.52
CA GLN A 470 -5.18 1.18 12.16
C GLN A 470 -4.84 -0.21 11.64
N PRO A 471 -5.76 -0.91 10.97
CA PRO A 471 -5.52 -2.25 10.42
C PRO A 471 -4.32 -2.27 9.48
N LEU A 472 -3.43 -3.26 9.66
CA LEU A 472 -2.30 -3.53 8.75
C LEU A 472 -2.76 -4.17 7.43
N ALA A 473 -3.92 -4.83 7.41
CA ALA A 473 -4.51 -5.48 6.25
C ALA A 473 -5.73 -4.69 5.75
N HIS A 474 -6.92 -5.29 5.72
CA HIS A 474 -8.12 -4.64 5.19
C HIS A 474 -8.63 -3.51 6.10
N PRO A 475 -9.04 -2.33 5.58
CA PRO A 475 -9.49 -1.21 6.41
C PRO A 475 -10.75 -1.49 7.25
N LEU A 476 -11.63 -2.39 6.80
CA LEU A 476 -12.81 -2.79 7.57
C LEU A 476 -12.49 -3.71 8.77
N GLY A 477 -11.23 -4.14 8.94
CA GLY A 477 -10.85 -5.03 10.03
C GLY A 477 -11.43 -6.44 9.87
N GLY A 478 -12.25 -6.88 10.83
CA GLY A 478 -12.90 -8.20 10.83
C GLY A 478 -14.40 -8.12 10.55
N ASN A 479 -15.07 -9.27 10.48
CA ASN A 479 -16.54 -9.37 10.37
C ASN A 479 -17.16 -8.62 9.16
N PHE A 480 -16.57 -8.74 7.98
CA PHE A 480 -17.02 -8.03 6.78
C PHE A 480 -17.04 -8.89 5.51
N MET A 481 -17.85 -8.44 4.54
CA MET A 481 -17.80 -8.83 3.13
C MET A 481 -17.84 -7.56 2.28
N GLU A 482 -17.09 -7.52 1.19
CA GLU A 482 -16.98 -6.39 0.28
C GLU A 482 -16.96 -6.90 -1.16
N GLY A 483 -17.74 -6.26 -2.04
CA GLY A 483 -17.61 -6.37 -3.48
C GLY A 483 -17.28 -5.01 -4.09
N LEU A 484 -16.19 -4.92 -4.84
CA LEU A 484 -15.74 -3.71 -5.53
C LEU A 484 -15.62 -3.94 -7.03
N GLY A 485 -15.96 -2.91 -7.80
CA GLY A 485 -15.68 -2.77 -9.22
C GLY A 485 -14.90 -1.49 -9.47
N ILE A 486 -13.88 -1.57 -10.32
CA ILE A 486 -13.06 -0.42 -10.70
C ILE A 486 -12.98 -0.34 -12.22
N ILE A 487 -13.25 0.85 -12.75
CA ILE A 487 -13.19 1.17 -14.17
C ILE A 487 -12.12 2.24 -14.34
N ARG A 488 -11.16 2.01 -15.23
CA ARG A 488 -10.10 2.96 -15.55
C ARG A 488 -10.06 3.17 -17.05
N TYR A 489 -10.10 4.41 -17.48
CA TYR A 489 -9.91 4.77 -18.88
C TYR A 489 -8.79 5.80 -19.01
N GLN A 490 -7.90 5.62 -19.97
CA GLN A 490 -6.84 6.58 -20.24
C GLN A 490 -6.79 6.94 -21.72
N GLN A 491 -6.70 8.24 -21.99
CA GLN A 491 -6.41 8.78 -23.30
C GLN A 491 -5.26 9.79 -23.17
N LYS A 492 -4.03 9.33 -23.44
CA LYS A 492 -2.80 10.09 -23.23
C LYS A 492 -2.78 10.74 -21.84
N ARG A 493 -2.93 12.07 -21.78
CA ARG A 493 -2.87 12.89 -20.56
C ARG A 493 -4.15 12.87 -19.72
N LEU A 494 -5.27 12.45 -20.30
CA LEU A 494 -6.55 12.35 -19.60
C LEU A 494 -6.70 10.94 -19.01
N SER A 495 -7.06 10.87 -17.74
CA SER A 495 -7.42 9.63 -17.06
C SER A 495 -8.75 9.79 -16.34
N LEU A 496 -9.61 8.79 -16.48
CA LEU A 496 -10.85 8.61 -15.73
C LEU A 496 -10.72 7.36 -14.86
N ASN A 497 -11.08 7.47 -13.59
CA ASN A 497 -11.10 6.36 -12.65
C ASN A 497 -12.45 6.37 -11.93
N GLY A 498 -13.16 5.25 -11.96
CA GLY A 498 -14.43 5.04 -11.25
C GLY A 498 -14.32 3.82 -10.35
N ILE A 499 -14.56 3.98 -9.05
CA ILE A 499 -14.62 2.89 -8.07
C ILE A 499 -16.05 2.82 -7.55
N GLY A 500 -16.67 1.65 -7.64
CA GLY A 500 -17.99 1.40 -7.07
C GLY A 500 -18.02 0.10 -6.28
N GLY A 501 -18.94 -0.03 -5.34
CA GLY A 501 -19.10 -1.30 -4.63
C GLY A 501 -20.09 -1.28 -3.48
N VAL A 502 -20.22 -2.46 -2.87
CA VAL A 502 -21.06 -2.72 -1.70
C VAL A 502 -20.23 -3.39 -0.63
N MET A 503 -20.24 -2.85 0.58
CA MET A 503 -19.58 -3.41 1.75
C MET A 503 -20.64 -3.73 2.80
N MET A 504 -20.52 -4.87 3.45
CA MET A 504 -21.36 -5.26 4.59
C MET A 504 -20.44 -5.63 5.73
N TYR A 505 -20.65 -5.04 6.90
CA TYR A 505 -19.92 -5.40 8.10
C TYR A 505 -20.83 -5.41 9.32
N GLY A 506 -20.42 -6.13 10.35
CA GLY A 506 -21.11 -6.17 11.63
C GLY A 506 -20.39 -5.33 12.66
N ALA A 507 -20.97 -4.17 12.99
CA ALA A 507 -20.39 -3.25 13.96
C ALA A 507 -20.65 -3.71 15.39
N ASP A 508 -19.69 -3.44 16.28
CA ASP A 508 -19.84 -3.61 17.71
C ASP A 508 -20.70 -2.45 18.27
N PRO A 509 -21.89 -2.71 18.82
CA PRO A 509 -22.86 -1.66 19.14
C PRO A 509 -22.49 -0.80 20.36
N ALA A 510 -21.58 -1.30 21.20
CA ALA A 510 -21.09 -0.63 22.41
C ALA A 510 -19.63 -1.04 22.69
N THR A 511 -18.97 -0.37 23.63
CA THR A 511 -17.55 -0.62 23.96
C THR A 511 -17.33 -2.00 24.57
N ASP A 512 -18.24 -2.46 25.42
CA ASP A 512 -18.24 -3.74 26.15
C ASP A 512 -18.78 -4.94 25.34
N ILE A 513 -19.35 -4.70 24.16
CA ILE A 513 -19.94 -5.74 23.31
C ILE A 513 -18.99 -6.09 22.16
N ASN A 514 -18.58 -7.35 22.02
CA ASN A 514 -17.65 -7.79 20.97
C ASN A 514 -18.24 -8.88 20.05
N TYR A 515 -18.69 -8.45 18.88
CA TYR A 515 -19.11 -9.29 17.75
C TYR A 515 -17.99 -9.57 16.74
N GLY A 516 -16.77 -9.07 17.00
CA GLY A 516 -15.57 -9.37 16.23
C GLY A 516 -15.34 -8.48 15.01
N GLY A 517 -15.98 -7.30 14.94
CA GLY A 517 -15.74 -6.31 13.88
C GLY A 517 -14.54 -5.41 14.18
N ASN A 518 -14.43 -4.90 15.41
CA ASN A 518 -13.31 -4.06 15.81
C ASN A 518 -12.11 -4.90 16.27
N ILE A 519 -11.05 -4.93 15.46
CA ILE A 519 -9.81 -5.69 15.71
C ILE A 519 -9.00 -5.18 16.91
N LEU A 520 -9.37 -4.00 17.43
CA LEU A 520 -8.76 -3.41 18.62
C LEU A 520 -9.29 -3.99 19.94
N LYS A 521 -10.37 -4.79 19.88
CA LYS A 521 -10.96 -5.43 21.06
C LYS A 521 -10.30 -6.76 21.39
N ASP A 522 -10.30 -7.09 22.66
CA ASP A 522 -9.92 -8.41 23.17
C ASP A 522 -10.97 -9.46 22.76
N TYR A 523 -10.57 -10.49 21.99
CA TYR A 523 -11.51 -11.52 21.54
C TYR A 523 -12.05 -12.40 22.68
N THR A 524 -11.50 -12.34 23.90
CA THR A 524 -12.03 -13.06 25.08
C THR A 524 -13.35 -12.47 25.56
N THR A 525 -13.62 -11.20 25.23
CA THR A 525 -14.90 -10.52 25.48
C THR A 525 -15.99 -10.85 24.46
N ARG A 526 -15.73 -11.84 23.58
CA ARG A 526 -16.72 -12.36 22.62
C ARG A 526 -18.02 -12.76 23.33
N ILE A 527 -19.13 -12.61 22.61
CA ILE A 527 -20.46 -12.84 23.16
C ILE A 527 -20.85 -14.33 23.15
N ARG A 528 -20.26 -15.12 22.24
CA ARG A 528 -20.60 -16.53 22.05
C ARG A 528 -19.45 -17.33 21.42
N GLU A 529 -19.39 -18.62 21.76
CA GLU A 529 -18.41 -19.55 21.18
C GLU A 529 -18.81 -20.03 19.77
N GLU A 530 -20.08 -20.41 19.58
CA GLU A 530 -20.62 -20.94 18.32
C GLU A 530 -21.71 -20.02 17.74
N GLY A 531 -22.11 -20.26 16.49
CA GLY A 531 -23.13 -19.47 15.80
C GLY A 531 -22.64 -18.11 15.30
N ASN A 532 -21.32 -17.92 15.16
CA ASN A 532 -20.73 -16.71 14.60
C ASN A 532 -20.84 -16.70 13.06
N PHE A 533 -21.26 -15.57 12.50
CA PHE A 533 -21.40 -15.36 11.05
C PHE A 533 -20.98 -13.95 10.67
N ILE A 534 -20.67 -13.73 9.39
CA ILE A 534 -20.23 -12.42 8.91
C ILE A 534 -21.41 -11.44 8.88
N GLY A 535 -21.20 -10.22 9.37
CA GLY A 535 -22.22 -9.19 9.53
C GLY A 535 -22.99 -9.28 10.85
N GLN A 536 -22.53 -10.09 11.82
CA GLN A 536 -23.14 -10.20 13.14
C GLN A 536 -22.90 -8.95 14.01
N GLY A 537 -23.81 -8.67 14.95
CA GLY A 537 -23.82 -7.42 15.70
C GLY A 537 -24.76 -6.41 15.05
N ARG A 538 -24.35 -5.14 14.97
CA ARG A 538 -25.11 -4.11 14.24
C ARG A 538 -24.74 -4.17 12.76
N LYS A 539 -25.55 -4.91 12.00
CA LYS A 539 -25.36 -5.05 10.55
C LYS A 539 -25.41 -3.68 9.88
N THR A 540 -24.37 -3.35 9.12
CA THR A 540 -24.26 -2.10 8.37
C THR A 540 -23.83 -2.40 6.95
N ILE A 541 -24.51 -1.79 5.99
CA ILE A 541 -24.27 -1.93 4.54
C ILE A 541 -23.91 -0.56 3.99
N ILE A 542 -22.82 -0.49 3.24
CA ILE A 542 -22.35 0.71 2.55
C ILE A 542 -22.45 0.46 1.06
N THR A 543 -23.10 1.36 0.34
CA THR A 543 -22.99 1.48 -1.12
C THR A 543 -22.10 2.68 -1.43
N TYR A 544 -21.11 2.47 -2.30
CA TYR A 544 -20.07 3.44 -2.58
C TYR A 544 -19.92 3.63 -4.09
N ALA A 545 -19.77 4.88 -4.54
CA ALA A 545 -19.38 5.23 -5.90
C ALA A 545 -18.51 6.49 -5.88
N ASP A 546 -17.32 6.43 -6.47
CA ASP A 546 -16.33 7.51 -6.54
C ASP A 546 -15.79 7.60 -7.95
N VAL A 547 -15.97 8.75 -8.59
CA VAL A 547 -15.51 9.03 -9.95
C VAL A 547 -14.54 10.19 -9.89
N ARG A 548 -13.35 9.98 -10.47
CA ARG A 548 -12.29 10.96 -10.56
C ARG A 548 -11.82 11.11 -12.00
N ALA A 549 -11.79 12.35 -12.48
CA ALA A 549 -11.13 12.73 -13.72
C ALA A 549 -9.82 13.45 -13.40
N SER A 550 -8.75 13.12 -14.11
CA SER A 550 -7.41 13.70 -13.92
C SER A 550 -6.81 14.05 -15.27
N TYR A 551 -6.31 15.28 -15.42
CA TYR A 551 -5.64 15.73 -16.62
C TYR A 551 -4.20 16.14 -16.30
N MET A 552 -3.24 15.47 -16.93
CA MET A 552 -1.81 15.75 -16.74
C MET A 552 -1.37 16.96 -17.58
N ILE A 553 -1.29 18.13 -16.95
CA ILE A 553 -0.90 19.40 -17.59
C ILE A 553 0.59 19.36 -17.97
N ARG A 554 1.40 18.88 -17.03
CA ARG A 554 2.84 18.65 -17.16
C ARG A 554 3.16 17.33 -16.49
N HIS A 555 4.30 16.73 -16.81
CA HIS A 555 4.78 15.51 -16.17
C HIS A 555 4.64 15.61 -14.64
N ASN A 556 3.89 14.68 -14.04
CA ASN A 556 3.54 14.64 -12.61
C ASN A 556 2.79 15.87 -12.03
N VAL A 557 2.17 16.71 -12.88
CA VAL A 557 1.27 17.80 -12.48
C VAL A 557 -0.12 17.54 -13.04
N PHE A 558 -1.08 17.28 -12.16
CA PHE A 558 -2.43 16.86 -12.49
C PHE A 558 -3.46 17.88 -11.98
N LEU A 559 -4.41 18.23 -12.84
CA LEU A 559 -5.66 18.87 -12.43
C LEU A 559 -6.73 17.79 -12.29
N GLU A 560 -7.38 17.73 -11.14
CA GLU A 560 -8.27 16.64 -10.76
C GLU A 560 -9.64 17.17 -10.36
N GLY A 561 -10.67 16.44 -10.77
CA GLY A 561 -12.04 16.58 -10.29
C GLY A 561 -12.56 15.26 -9.77
N ARG A 562 -13.30 15.29 -8.67
CA ARG A 562 -13.84 14.10 -7.99
C ARG A 562 -15.29 14.30 -7.63
N LEU A 563 -16.10 13.26 -7.80
CA LEU A 563 -17.46 13.14 -7.32
C LEU A 563 -17.60 11.82 -6.57
N LEU A 564 -18.11 11.86 -5.34
CA LEU A 564 -18.37 10.69 -4.53
C LEU A 564 -19.81 10.69 -4.04
N TYR A 565 -20.42 9.51 -4.08
CA TYR A 565 -21.69 9.18 -3.46
C TYR A 565 -21.48 7.98 -2.56
N ARG A 566 -21.89 8.11 -1.29
CA ARG A 566 -21.83 7.03 -0.31
C ARG A 566 -23.15 6.95 0.43
N PHE A 567 -23.74 5.77 0.52
CA PHE A 567 -24.93 5.52 1.33
C PHE A 567 -24.63 4.43 2.34
N GLN A 568 -24.84 4.73 3.62
CA GLN A 568 -24.72 3.78 4.72
C GLN A 568 -26.11 3.49 5.29
N ASP A 569 -26.52 2.22 5.21
CA ASP A 569 -27.72 1.70 5.86
C ASP A 569 -27.31 0.83 7.03
N SER A 570 -27.68 1.23 8.24
CA SER A 570 -27.37 0.50 9.46
C SER A 570 -28.65 0.02 10.12
N GLN A 571 -28.57 -1.17 10.73
CA GLN A 571 -29.62 -1.70 11.58
C GLN A 571 -30.00 -0.71 12.71
N TYR A 572 -29.06 0.11 13.17
CA TYR A 572 -29.36 1.25 14.04
C TYR A 572 -29.58 2.49 13.17
N ARG A 573 -30.84 2.89 13.02
CA ARG A 573 -31.26 3.96 12.10
C ARG A 573 -30.49 5.28 12.24
N PRO A 574 -30.11 5.76 13.44
CA PRO A 574 -29.29 6.98 13.57
C PRO A 574 -27.90 6.91 12.92
N ASP A 575 -27.36 5.71 12.66
CA ASP A 575 -26.10 5.52 11.94
C ASP A 575 -26.28 5.44 10.42
N SER A 576 -27.51 5.61 9.92
CA SER A 576 -27.81 5.56 8.49
C SER A 576 -27.78 6.96 7.88
N TYR A 577 -26.95 7.17 6.86
CA TYR A 577 -26.78 8.48 6.22
C TYR A 577 -26.36 8.35 4.76
N THR A 578 -26.63 9.41 4.00
CA THR A 578 -26.12 9.59 2.64
C THR A 578 -25.09 10.71 2.64
N GLU A 579 -24.01 10.53 1.89
CA GLU A 579 -22.96 11.51 1.72
C GLU A 579 -22.71 11.76 0.22
N LYS A 580 -22.55 13.02 -0.13
CA LYS A 580 -22.22 13.47 -1.49
C LYS A 580 -21.07 14.45 -1.42
N VAL A 581 -19.96 14.09 -2.05
CA VAL A 581 -18.75 14.91 -2.06
C VAL A 581 -18.41 15.33 -3.48
N ALA A 582 -18.05 16.60 -3.65
CA ALA A 582 -17.48 17.12 -4.89
C ALA A 582 -16.22 17.93 -4.58
N SER A 583 -15.14 17.72 -5.33
CA SER A 583 -13.90 18.46 -5.11
C SER A 583 -13.10 18.68 -6.39
N LEU A 584 -12.31 19.76 -6.39
CA LEU A 584 -11.31 20.08 -7.41
C LEU A 584 -9.96 20.25 -6.73
N ALA A 585 -8.89 19.72 -7.35
CA ALA A 585 -7.55 19.80 -6.79
C ALA A 585 -6.46 19.89 -7.85
N LEU A 586 -5.34 20.51 -7.48
CA LEU A 586 -4.07 20.47 -8.20
C LEU A 586 -3.12 19.55 -7.43
N ARG A 587 -2.61 18.51 -8.08
CA ARG A 587 -1.69 17.52 -7.51
C ARG A 587 -0.37 17.53 -8.26
N TRP A 588 0.74 17.69 -7.54
CA TRP A 588 2.09 17.76 -8.09
C TRP A 588 3.03 16.83 -7.31
N ASN A 589 3.61 15.84 -8.01
CA ASN A 589 4.56 14.85 -7.48
C ASN A 589 4.07 14.12 -6.21
N LEU A 590 2.76 13.97 -6.04
CA LEU A 590 2.18 13.23 -4.91
C LEU A 590 1.31 12.09 -5.43
N PRO A 591 1.43 10.86 -4.92
CA PRO A 591 0.46 9.79 -5.20
C PRO A 591 -0.96 10.19 -4.79
N TYR A 592 -1.96 9.86 -5.62
CA TYR A 592 -3.35 9.99 -5.19
C TYR A 592 -3.68 8.90 -4.17
N ARG A 593 -4.41 9.27 -3.12
CA ARG A 593 -4.81 8.35 -2.06
C ARG A 593 -6.30 8.06 -2.12
N ASN A 594 -6.64 6.78 -2.26
CA ASN A 594 -8.02 6.31 -2.25
C ASN A 594 -8.47 6.06 -0.81
N TRP A 595 -9.64 6.57 -0.44
CA TRP A 595 -10.25 6.41 0.88
C TRP A 595 -11.54 5.61 0.74
N VAL A 596 -11.39 4.32 0.45
CA VAL A 596 -12.53 3.42 0.24
C VAL A 596 -12.71 2.59 1.51
N PHE A 597 -13.74 2.88 2.30
CA PHE A 597 -14.11 2.15 3.53
C PHE A 597 -15.53 2.49 4.01
#